data_AF-S2EVI9-F1
#
_entry.id   AF-S2EVI9-F1
#
_cell.length_a   1.000
_cell.length_b   1.000
_cell.length_c   1.000
_cell.angle_alpha   90.00
_cell.angle_beta   90.00
_cell.angle_gamma   90.00
#
_symmetry.space_group_name_H-M   'P 1'
#
loop_
_entity.id
_entity.type
_entity.pdbx_description
1 polymer ?
#
loop_
_entity_poly.entity_id
_entity_poly.type
_entity_poly.pdbx_seq_one_letter_code
_entity_poly.pdbx_strand_id
1 'polypeptide(L)'
;MKLSATLGMSITDFCQNKFTHPDDNHCAHFVCHVLSLDVGYSCRTHTRGRHPGACIRVQELFTECPSVGNWGSQPPGMCLVFVTDKTNVNLAGHVMRNVPKKHVGIFSGGFIYNYSNKQDIVVKQTPEAFLDRFKNTYGGNQGLFYGTFPPGADVPEPEQAMPEGAPPAAIQPQAIGPTPVIRKVLATATRHDYFATLGDEPEFYVGRETAYKSLRGLAQPSGKLSGPRYEIPRFTDDYGPVAAMLGIIAAGESDGHFNRLNSYDRAAFTFGFFQLAAHTPRDNLILLFRKLAVDNAGFRELFPDLEVVDGKLHRMSGAHAISLEIEYPRPAKPSEMNLSDFMR
;
A
#
# COMPACT_ATOMS: atom_id res chain seq x y z
N MET A 1 -2.02 -19.79 -14.92
CA MET A 1 -2.21 -18.42 -14.40
C MET A 1 -0.85 -17.79 -14.14
N LYS A 2 -0.69 -16.49 -14.37
CA LYS A 2 0.53 -15.76 -14.01
C LYS A 2 0.47 -15.26 -12.57
N LEU A 3 1.62 -15.17 -11.90
CA LEU A 3 1.68 -14.64 -10.53
C LEU A 3 1.39 -13.15 -10.48
N SER A 4 1.73 -12.40 -11.54
CA SER A 4 1.37 -10.99 -11.67
C SER A 4 -0.12 -10.72 -11.53
N ALA A 5 -0.97 -11.67 -11.91
CA ALA A 5 -2.42 -11.57 -11.80
C ALA A 5 -2.91 -11.65 -10.34
N THR A 6 -2.07 -12.08 -9.40
CA THR A 6 -2.43 -12.16 -7.98
C THR A 6 -2.11 -10.88 -7.21
N LEU A 7 -1.35 -9.95 -7.80
CA LEU A 7 -0.95 -8.72 -7.12
C LEU A 7 -2.16 -7.88 -6.71
N GLY A 8 -2.14 -7.38 -5.48
CA GLY A 8 -3.23 -6.59 -4.92
C GLY A 8 -4.43 -7.41 -4.42
N MET A 9 -4.49 -8.72 -4.69
CA MET A 9 -5.54 -9.58 -4.14
C MET A 9 -5.33 -9.80 -2.65
N SER A 10 -6.42 -9.85 -1.89
CA SER A 10 -6.44 -10.20 -0.48
C SER A 10 -6.74 -11.69 -0.31
N ILE A 11 -6.65 -12.19 0.92
CA ILE A 11 -6.91 -13.61 1.18
C ILE A 11 -8.38 -13.99 0.95
N THR A 12 -9.31 -13.02 0.99
CA THR A 12 -10.73 -13.27 0.70
C THR A 12 -10.97 -13.69 -0.73
N ASP A 13 -10.09 -13.28 -1.65
CA ASP A 13 -10.15 -13.64 -3.07
C ASP A 13 -9.80 -15.12 -3.30
N PHE A 14 -9.04 -15.72 -2.38
CA PHE A 14 -8.57 -17.09 -2.48
C PHE A 14 -9.38 -18.06 -1.59
N CYS A 15 -9.72 -17.66 -0.36
CA CYS A 15 -10.23 -18.58 0.64
C CYS A 15 -11.77 -18.60 0.75
N GLN A 16 -12.38 -19.58 0.10
CA GLN A 16 -13.83 -19.84 0.22
C GLN A 16 -14.22 -20.43 1.59
N ASN A 17 -13.26 -20.97 2.34
CA ASN A 17 -13.46 -21.52 3.68
C ASN A 17 -13.54 -20.44 4.79
N LYS A 18 -13.50 -19.14 4.43
CA LYS A 18 -13.70 -17.99 5.34
C LYS A 18 -12.65 -17.83 6.45
N PHE A 19 -11.46 -18.39 6.26
CA PHE A 19 -10.31 -18.12 7.12
C PHE A 19 -9.57 -16.86 6.63
N THR A 20 -10.20 -15.70 6.79
CA THR A 20 -9.81 -14.46 6.10
C THR A 20 -9.69 -13.26 7.03
N HIS A 21 -9.41 -13.49 8.31
CA HIS A 21 -9.36 -12.40 9.28
C HIS A 21 -8.01 -11.65 9.14
N PRO A 22 -8.00 -10.31 8.98
CA PRO A 22 -6.74 -9.56 8.72
C PRO A 22 -5.65 -9.71 9.78
N ASP A 23 -6.02 -10.02 11.02
CA ASP A 23 -5.07 -10.27 12.12
C ASP A 23 -4.36 -11.64 12.04
N ASP A 24 -4.83 -12.55 11.18
CA ASP A 24 -4.21 -13.85 10.97
C ASP A 24 -2.99 -13.75 10.02
N ASN A 25 -2.03 -14.67 10.19
CA ASN A 25 -0.90 -14.75 9.27
C ASN A 25 -1.29 -15.52 8.01
N HIS A 26 -1.38 -14.81 6.87
CA HIS A 26 -1.87 -15.36 5.60
C HIS A 26 -0.77 -15.66 4.57
N CYS A 27 0.50 -15.56 4.94
CA CYS A 27 1.61 -15.79 4.01
C CYS A 27 1.64 -17.21 3.41
N ALA A 28 1.58 -18.25 4.24
CA ALA A 28 1.43 -19.62 3.76
C ALA A 28 0.05 -19.85 3.12
N HIS A 29 -0.99 -19.23 3.67
CA HIS A 29 -2.37 -19.38 3.19
C HIS A 29 -2.50 -18.97 1.72
N PHE A 30 -1.95 -17.81 1.35
CA PHE A 30 -1.86 -17.33 -0.04
C PHE A 30 -1.08 -18.30 -0.93
N VAL A 31 0.15 -18.63 -0.55
CA VAL A 31 1.04 -19.48 -1.37
C VAL A 31 0.36 -20.83 -1.65
N CYS A 32 -0.26 -21.43 -0.63
CA CYS A 32 -0.90 -22.72 -0.76
C CYS A 32 -2.20 -22.66 -1.56
N HIS A 33 -2.94 -21.54 -1.54
CA HIS A 33 -4.08 -21.38 -2.43
C HIS A 33 -3.67 -21.23 -3.89
N VAL A 34 -2.62 -20.45 -4.17
CA VAL A 34 -2.09 -20.28 -5.54
C VAL A 34 -1.60 -21.60 -6.13
N LEU A 35 -1.03 -22.46 -5.29
CA LEU A 35 -0.46 -23.76 -5.69
C LEU A 35 -1.43 -24.94 -5.50
N SER A 36 -2.66 -24.70 -5.08
CA SER A 36 -3.66 -25.75 -4.75
C SER A 36 -3.18 -26.80 -3.73
N LEU A 37 -2.42 -26.39 -2.70
CA LEU A 37 -1.79 -27.27 -1.71
C LEU A 37 -2.60 -27.40 -0.41
N ASP A 38 -3.26 -28.53 -0.23
CA ASP A 38 -3.96 -28.91 1.02
C ASP A 38 -3.12 -29.87 1.87
N VAL A 39 -1.99 -29.38 2.37
CA VAL A 39 -1.06 -30.15 3.21
C VAL A 39 -1.12 -29.71 4.67
N GLY A 40 -0.86 -30.64 5.59
CA GLY A 40 -0.83 -30.35 7.03
C GLY A 40 -2.12 -29.70 7.57
N TYR A 41 -1.96 -28.67 8.40
CA TYR A 41 -3.07 -27.89 8.94
C TYR A 41 -3.51 -26.80 7.96
N SER A 42 -4.74 -26.94 7.46
CA SER A 42 -5.31 -26.09 6.41
C SER A 42 -6.48 -25.23 6.89
N CYS A 43 -6.83 -24.22 6.10
CA CYS A 43 -7.98 -23.35 6.35
C CYS A 43 -9.29 -24.14 6.46
N ARG A 44 -9.45 -25.21 5.67
CA ARG A 44 -10.61 -26.12 5.75
C ARG A 44 -10.71 -26.77 7.12
N THR A 45 -9.60 -27.32 7.62
CA THR A 45 -9.55 -27.96 8.94
C THR A 45 -9.78 -26.95 10.06
N HIS A 46 -9.26 -25.73 9.91
CA HIS A 46 -9.42 -24.67 10.91
C HIS A 46 -10.87 -24.21 11.06
N THR A 47 -11.56 -23.94 9.94
CA THR A 47 -12.94 -23.42 9.96
C THR A 47 -14.01 -24.50 9.88
N ARG A 48 -13.61 -25.77 9.75
CA ARG A 48 -14.50 -26.90 9.41
C ARG A 48 -15.28 -26.64 8.11
N GLY A 49 -14.59 -26.02 7.15
CA GLY A 49 -15.15 -25.63 5.86
C GLY A 49 -15.42 -26.82 4.93
N ARG A 50 -16.11 -26.55 3.81
CA ARG A 50 -16.51 -27.56 2.81
C ARG A 50 -15.81 -27.39 1.45
N HIS A 51 -15.05 -26.32 1.28
CA HIS A 51 -14.32 -26.03 0.05
C HIS A 51 -12.89 -26.60 0.14
N PRO A 52 -12.18 -26.79 -0.99
CA PRO A 52 -10.77 -27.19 -0.97
C PRO A 52 -9.92 -26.37 0.01
N GLY A 53 -9.11 -27.05 0.81
CA GLY A 53 -8.26 -26.43 1.82
C GLY A 53 -6.94 -25.94 1.25
N ALA A 54 -6.30 -25.02 1.96
CA ALA A 54 -4.93 -24.60 1.70
C ALA A 54 -4.16 -24.56 3.01
N CYS A 55 -2.92 -25.07 3.02
CA CYS A 55 -2.07 -25.05 4.21
C CYS A 55 -1.87 -23.61 4.73
N ILE A 56 -2.05 -23.42 6.03
CA ILE A 56 -1.93 -22.10 6.67
C ILE A 56 -0.65 -21.96 7.52
N ARG A 57 0.27 -22.92 7.44
CA ARG A 57 1.48 -22.98 8.28
C ARG A 57 2.75 -23.08 7.45
N VAL A 58 3.58 -22.04 7.53
CA VAL A 58 4.85 -21.94 6.77
C VAL A 58 5.79 -23.12 7.02
N GLN A 59 5.92 -23.55 8.27
CA GLN A 59 6.87 -24.63 8.62
C GLN A 59 6.41 -26.01 8.12
N GLU A 60 5.10 -26.21 8.01
CA GLU A 60 4.55 -27.45 7.46
C GLU A 60 4.76 -27.47 5.95
N LEU A 61 4.44 -26.37 5.26
CA LEU A 61 4.77 -26.20 3.84
C LEU A 61 6.27 -26.40 3.54
N PHE A 62 7.16 -25.88 4.39
CA PHE A 62 8.60 -26.08 4.24
C PHE A 62 9.01 -27.57 4.29
N THR A 63 8.35 -28.35 5.14
CA THR A 63 8.63 -29.79 5.33
C THR A 63 8.14 -30.62 4.14
N GLU A 64 7.11 -30.15 3.44
CA GLU A 64 6.53 -30.81 2.25
C GLU A 64 7.32 -30.53 0.96
N CYS A 65 8.28 -29.60 0.98
CA CYS A 65 9.14 -29.33 -0.16
C CYS A 65 10.05 -30.55 -0.39
N PRO A 66 10.21 -31.10 -1.61
CA PRO A 66 11.10 -32.25 -1.84
C PRO A 66 12.58 -31.94 -1.57
N SER A 67 12.96 -30.69 -1.80
CA SER A 67 14.31 -30.17 -1.61
C SER A 67 14.24 -28.75 -1.07
N VAL A 68 15.04 -28.47 -0.05
CA VAL A 68 15.22 -27.15 0.58
C VAL A 68 16.71 -26.82 0.69
N GLY A 69 17.04 -25.54 0.69
CA GLY A 69 18.44 -25.11 0.83
C GLY A 69 18.59 -23.62 1.07
N ASN A 70 19.84 -23.16 1.14
CA ASN A 70 20.14 -21.73 1.26
C ASN A 70 19.80 -21.02 -0.05
N TRP A 71 19.31 -19.78 0.07
CA TRP A 71 19.18 -18.91 -1.10
C TRP A 71 20.54 -18.67 -1.75
N GLY A 72 20.59 -18.73 -3.08
CA GLY A 72 21.81 -18.76 -3.89
C GLY A 72 22.16 -20.15 -4.42
N SER A 73 21.61 -21.22 -3.84
CA SER A 73 21.79 -22.61 -4.32
C SER A 73 20.49 -23.28 -4.78
N GLN A 74 19.47 -22.48 -5.10
CA GLN A 74 18.20 -22.96 -5.64
C GLN A 74 18.34 -23.49 -7.07
N PRO A 75 17.51 -24.46 -7.49
CA PRO A 75 17.43 -24.87 -8.89
C PRO A 75 16.98 -23.70 -9.78
N PRO A 76 17.35 -23.71 -11.08
CA PRO A 76 16.89 -22.70 -12.01
C PRO A 76 15.37 -22.75 -12.18
N GLY A 77 14.74 -21.58 -12.28
CA GLY A 77 13.30 -21.45 -12.46
C GLY A 77 12.56 -21.02 -11.19
N MET A 78 11.28 -21.40 -11.13
CA MET A 78 10.39 -21.02 -10.02
C MET A 78 10.60 -21.92 -8.79
N CYS A 79 10.50 -21.32 -7.61
CA CYS A 79 10.57 -22.03 -6.34
C CYS A 79 9.84 -21.25 -5.23
N LEU A 80 9.68 -21.87 -4.07
CA LEU A 80 9.25 -21.20 -2.86
C LEU A 80 10.44 -20.50 -2.21
N VAL A 81 10.21 -19.32 -1.63
CA VAL A 81 11.19 -18.58 -0.83
C VAL A 81 10.66 -18.41 0.58
N PHE A 82 11.44 -18.88 1.53
CA PHE A 82 11.17 -18.76 2.95
C PHE A 82 12.14 -17.78 3.59
N VAL A 83 11.68 -17.08 4.62
CA VAL A 83 12.50 -16.16 5.41
C VAL A 83 12.20 -16.30 6.89
N THR A 84 13.25 -16.45 7.68
CA THR A 84 13.22 -16.47 9.15
C THR A 84 14.66 -16.32 9.67
N ASP A 85 14.83 -16.26 11.00
CA ASP A 85 16.16 -16.31 11.60
C ASP A 85 16.84 -17.65 11.27
N LYS A 86 18.12 -17.63 10.89
CA LYS A 86 18.86 -18.83 10.48
C LYS A 86 18.85 -19.94 11.54
N THR A 87 18.77 -19.59 12.83
CA THR A 87 18.68 -20.56 13.93
C THR A 87 17.37 -21.35 13.95
N ASN A 88 16.36 -20.92 13.18
CA ASN A 88 15.08 -21.61 13.05
C ASN A 88 15.07 -22.68 11.96
N VAL A 89 16.12 -22.82 11.15
CA VAL A 89 16.15 -23.76 10.03
C VAL A 89 17.26 -24.78 10.22
N ASN A 90 16.89 -26.05 10.22
CA ASN A 90 17.81 -27.17 10.11
C ASN A 90 17.66 -27.79 8.73
N LEU A 91 18.53 -27.37 7.79
CA LEU A 91 18.50 -27.87 6.41
C LEU A 91 18.80 -29.37 6.32
N ALA A 92 19.75 -29.88 7.11
CA ALA A 92 20.10 -31.30 7.11
C ALA A 92 18.96 -32.17 7.65
N GLY A 93 18.23 -31.65 8.64
CA GLY A 93 17.04 -32.30 9.19
C GLY A 93 15.76 -32.01 8.43
N HIS A 94 15.79 -31.20 7.38
CA HIS A 94 14.62 -30.77 6.61
C HIS A 94 13.51 -30.13 7.48
N VAL A 95 13.89 -29.34 8.48
CA VAL A 95 12.95 -28.81 9.48
C VAL A 95 13.07 -27.29 9.60
N MET A 96 11.92 -26.62 9.65
CA MET A 96 11.77 -25.23 10.09
C MET A 96 11.02 -25.19 11.42
N ARG A 97 11.51 -24.41 12.39
CA ARG A 97 10.85 -24.27 13.69
C ARG A 97 9.51 -23.55 13.57
N ASN A 98 8.52 -23.98 14.35
CA ASN A 98 7.26 -23.26 14.47
C ASN A 98 7.41 -22.00 15.34
N VAL A 99 7.80 -20.88 14.72
CA VAL A 99 7.91 -19.56 15.37
C VAL A 99 7.04 -18.51 14.69
N PRO A 100 6.59 -17.44 15.37
CA PRO A 100 5.80 -16.38 14.71
C PRO A 100 6.58 -15.60 13.64
N LYS A 101 7.91 -15.44 13.82
CA LYS A 101 8.79 -14.64 12.95
C LYS A 101 9.26 -15.44 11.73
N LYS A 102 8.35 -15.75 10.82
CA LYS A 102 8.66 -16.45 9.56
C LYS A 102 7.67 -16.06 8.45
N HIS A 103 8.12 -16.09 7.21
CA HIS A 103 7.31 -15.76 6.04
C HIS A 103 7.65 -16.62 4.83
N VAL A 104 6.76 -16.66 3.84
CA VAL A 104 6.95 -17.40 2.58
C VAL A 104 6.38 -16.62 1.40
N GLY A 105 6.95 -16.86 0.21
CA GLY A 105 6.47 -16.39 -1.08
C GLY A 105 6.88 -17.32 -2.22
N ILE A 106 6.48 -16.98 -3.45
CA ILE A 106 6.81 -17.71 -4.67
C ILE A 106 7.76 -16.85 -5.52
N PHE A 107 8.92 -17.40 -5.88
CA PHE A 107 9.89 -16.76 -6.77
C PHE A 107 9.56 -17.03 -8.24
N SER A 108 9.49 -15.98 -9.05
CA SER A 108 9.33 -16.05 -10.50
C SER A 108 9.81 -14.76 -11.16
N GLY A 109 10.53 -14.88 -12.29
CA GLY A 109 10.98 -13.74 -13.09
C GLY A 109 11.83 -12.70 -12.34
N GLY A 110 12.61 -13.12 -11.34
CA GLY A 110 13.44 -12.23 -10.51
C GLY A 110 12.72 -11.60 -9.31
N PHE A 111 11.44 -11.90 -9.09
CA PHE A 111 10.65 -11.34 -8.00
C PHE A 111 10.05 -12.42 -7.10
N ILE A 112 9.80 -12.06 -5.84
CA ILE A 112 9.09 -12.87 -4.84
C ILE A 112 7.69 -12.31 -4.66
N TYR A 113 6.68 -13.08 -5.06
CA TYR A 113 5.27 -12.83 -4.83
C TYR A 113 4.87 -13.37 -3.47
N ASN A 114 4.38 -12.53 -2.57
CA ASN A 114 4.07 -12.90 -1.20
C ASN A 114 2.90 -12.10 -0.65
N TYR A 115 2.17 -12.68 0.31
CA TYR A 115 1.14 -11.95 1.03
C TYR A 115 1.75 -11.00 2.05
N SER A 116 1.35 -9.73 2.06
CA SER A 116 1.73 -8.79 3.10
C SER A 116 0.64 -8.74 4.16
N ASN A 117 0.84 -9.40 5.31
CA ASN A 117 -0.13 -9.33 6.43
C ASN A 117 -0.39 -7.87 6.89
N LYS A 118 0.55 -6.94 6.64
CA LYS A 118 0.38 -5.53 6.98
C LYS A 118 -0.51 -4.77 5.99
N GLN A 119 -0.38 -5.05 4.70
CA GLN A 119 -1.18 -4.39 3.65
C GLN A 119 -2.44 -5.19 3.30
N ASP A 120 -2.57 -6.41 3.84
CA ASP A 120 -3.63 -7.38 3.58
C ASP A 120 -3.81 -7.70 2.09
N ILE A 121 -2.70 -7.69 1.33
CA ILE A 121 -2.68 -7.95 -0.10
C ILE A 121 -1.42 -8.69 -0.53
N VAL A 122 -1.46 -9.33 -1.70
CA VAL A 122 -0.27 -9.87 -2.37
C VAL A 122 0.57 -8.74 -2.95
N VAL A 123 1.86 -8.77 -2.65
CA VAL A 123 2.87 -7.84 -3.16
C VAL A 123 4.00 -8.62 -3.85
N LYS A 124 4.76 -7.94 -4.72
CA LYS A 124 6.03 -8.46 -5.25
C LYS A 124 7.20 -7.59 -4.85
N GLN A 125 8.35 -8.22 -4.62
CA GLN A 125 9.59 -7.55 -4.24
C GLN A 125 10.79 -8.34 -4.79
N THR A 126 11.96 -7.73 -4.95
CA THR A 126 13.19 -8.49 -5.21
C THR A 126 13.58 -9.31 -3.98
N PRO A 127 14.42 -10.36 -4.12
CA PRO A 127 14.91 -11.12 -2.96
C PRO A 127 15.60 -10.25 -1.90
N GLU A 128 16.37 -9.24 -2.33
CA GLU A 128 17.08 -8.31 -1.45
C GLU A 128 16.09 -7.47 -0.65
N ALA A 129 15.13 -6.84 -1.33
CA ALA A 129 14.10 -6.01 -0.69
C ALA A 129 13.19 -6.82 0.25
N PHE A 130 12.90 -8.07 -0.13
CA PHE A 130 12.14 -9.01 0.70
C PHE A 130 12.92 -9.36 1.98
N LEU A 131 14.21 -9.72 1.88
CA LEU A 131 15.06 -10.01 3.03
C LEU A 131 15.23 -8.79 3.94
N ASP A 132 15.53 -7.62 3.38
CA ASP A 132 15.77 -6.40 4.16
C ASP A 132 14.52 -5.95 4.92
N ARG A 133 13.33 -6.12 4.34
CA ARG A 133 12.06 -5.90 5.06
C ARG A 133 12.00 -6.72 6.34
N PHE A 134 12.36 -8.00 6.30
CA PHE A 134 12.28 -8.87 7.47
C PHE A 134 13.42 -8.68 8.46
N LYS A 135 14.63 -8.31 8.01
CA LYS A 135 15.69 -7.84 8.91
C LYS A 135 15.22 -6.64 9.72
N ASN A 136 14.61 -5.66 9.06
CA ASN A 136 14.11 -4.44 9.70
C ASN A 136 12.91 -4.69 10.61
N THR A 137 12.04 -5.66 10.26
CA THR A 137 10.81 -5.94 11.02
C THR A 137 11.06 -6.87 12.21
N TYR A 138 11.87 -7.90 12.05
CA TYR A 138 12.03 -8.97 13.04
C TYR A 138 13.35 -8.90 13.83
N GLY A 139 14.35 -8.18 13.33
CA GLY A 139 15.72 -8.19 13.83
C GLY A 139 16.42 -9.54 13.62
N GLY A 140 17.56 -9.74 14.26
CA GLY A 140 18.27 -11.04 14.25
C GLY A 140 19.02 -11.34 12.95
N ASN A 141 19.49 -12.59 12.82
CA ASN A 141 20.28 -13.05 11.68
C ASN A 141 19.36 -13.72 10.65
N GLN A 142 18.48 -12.91 10.05
CA GLN A 142 17.52 -13.38 9.04
C GLN A 142 18.26 -13.97 7.83
N GLY A 143 17.73 -15.05 7.28
CA GLY A 143 18.21 -15.70 6.06
C GLY A 143 17.06 -16.03 5.11
N LEU A 144 17.38 -16.08 3.81
CA LEU A 144 16.49 -16.64 2.80
C LEU A 144 16.83 -18.10 2.56
N PHE A 145 15.79 -18.90 2.36
CA PHE A 145 15.88 -20.32 2.05
C PHE A 145 14.96 -20.62 0.86
N TYR A 146 15.37 -21.52 -0.03
CA TYR A 146 14.48 -22.01 -1.07
C TYR A 146 13.80 -23.31 -0.64
N GLY A 147 12.63 -23.57 -1.23
CA GLY A 147 12.03 -24.89 -1.30
C GLY A 147 11.51 -25.17 -2.70
N THR A 148 11.73 -26.38 -3.20
CA THR A 148 11.09 -26.84 -4.44
C THR A 148 9.61 -27.09 -4.21
N PHE A 149 8.79 -26.97 -5.25
CA PHE A 149 7.35 -27.14 -5.11
C PHE A 149 7.00 -28.56 -4.63
N PRO A 150 6.11 -28.70 -3.62
CA PRO A 150 5.58 -29.98 -3.21
C PRO A 150 4.96 -30.78 -4.37
N PRO A 151 4.98 -32.12 -4.31
CA PRO A 151 4.30 -32.95 -5.29
C PRO A 151 2.80 -32.58 -5.37
N GLY A 152 2.29 -32.43 -6.60
CA GLY A 152 0.89 -32.05 -6.82
C GLY A 152 0.60 -30.56 -6.75
N ALA A 153 1.61 -29.69 -6.62
CA ALA A 153 1.44 -28.25 -6.74
C ALA A 153 1.01 -27.86 -8.17
N ASP A 154 -0.02 -27.02 -8.28
CA ASP A 154 -0.39 -26.37 -9.54
C ASP A 154 0.57 -25.21 -9.81
N VAL A 155 1.65 -25.49 -10.54
CA VAL A 155 2.71 -24.50 -10.79
C VAL A 155 2.21 -23.40 -11.75
N PRO A 156 2.27 -22.11 -11.37
CA PRO A 156 1.90 -20.99 -12.23
C PRO A 156 2.79 -20.87 -13.47
N GLU A 157 2.33 -20.13 -14.47
CA GLU A 157 3.15 -19.81 -15.65
C GLU A 157 4.35 -18.94 -15.25
N PRO A 158 5.56 -19.21 -15.76
CA PRO A 158 6.74 -18.40 -15.45
C PRO A 158 6.58 -16.95 -15.91
N GLU A 159 7.02 -16.02 -15.06
CA GLU A 159 7.18 -14.62 -15.46
C GLU A 159 8.43 -14.48 -16.32
N GLN A 160 8.37 -13.63 -17.35
CA GLN A 160 9.56 -13.29 -18.13
C GLN A 160 10.55 -12.54 -17.23
N ALA A 161 11.80 -12.99 -17.21
CA ALA A 161 12.85 -12.31 -16.48
C ALA A 161 13.03 -10.89 -17.04
N MET A 162 12.89 -9.88 -16.18
CA MET A 162 13.30 -8.52 -16.56
C MET A 162 14.83 -8.45 -16.66
N PRO A 163 15.40 -7.71 -17.62
CA PRO A 163 16.85 -7.52 -17.69
C PRO A 163 17.37 -6.84 -16.41
N GLU A 164 18.49 -7.36 -15.90
CA GLU A 164 19.20 -6.82 -14.73
C GLU A 164 19.57 -5.34 -14.95
N GLY A 165 19.15 -4.47 -14.03
CA GLY A 165 19.59 -3.05 -14.02
C GLY A 165 18.51 -1.99 -13.82
N ALA A 166 17.22 -2.34 -13.77
CA ALA A 166 16.17 -1.37 -13.46
C ALA A 166 16.06 -1.17 -11.92
N PRO A 167 16.19 0.06 -11.39
CA PRO A 167 15.90 0.33 -9.99
C PRO A 167 14.42 0.01 -9.68
N PRO A 168 14.08 -0.29 -8.40
CA PRO A 168 12.77 -0.76 -8.02
C PRO A 168 11.71 0.31 -8.35
N ALA A 169 10.88 0.05 -9.36
CA ALA A 169 9.58 0.67 -9.40
C ALA A 169 8.77 0.06 -8.25
N ALA A 170 8.52 0.84 -7.20
CA ALA A 170 7.32 0.63 -6.40
C ALA A 170 6.16 0.42 -7.38
N ILE A 171 5.22 -0.48 -7.07
CA ILE A 171 3.95 -0.51 -7.79
C ILE A 171 3.28 0.84 -7.50
N GLN A 172 3.61 1.84 -8.28
CA GLN A 172 2.78 3.00 -8.49
C GLN A 172 1.73 2.50 -9.49
N PRO A 173 0.44 2.50 -9.13
CA PRO A 173 -0.61 2.32 -10.11
C PRO A 173 -0.31 3.26 -11.28
N GLN A 174 -0.42 2.76 -12.50
CA GLN A 174 -0.29 3.62 -13.68
C GLN A 174 -1.30 4.75 -13.50
N ALA A 175 -0.83 5.99 -13.45
CA ALA A 175 -1.70 7.15 -13.38
C ALA A 175 -2.59 7.14 -14.62
N ILE A 176 -3.86 6.83 -14.43
CA ILE A 176 -4.90 7.03 -15.44
C ILE A 176 -5.38 8.46 -15.22
N GLY A 177 -5.42 9.28 -16.27
CA GLY A 177 -5.81 10.69 -16.18
C GLY A 177 -4.74 11.67 -16.65
N PRO A 178 -5.03 12.97 -16.59
CA PRO A 178 -4.10 14.00 -17.04
C PRO A 178 -2.85 14.00 -16.15
N THR A 179 -1.68 13.83 -16.77
CA THR A 179 -0.41 13.82 -16.05
C THR A 179 0.08 15.25 -15.87
N PRO A 180 0.27 15.74 -14.63
CA PRO A 180 0.79 17.08 -14.41
C PRO A 180 2.27 17.16 -14.79
N VAL A 181 2.65 18.23 -15.48
CA VAL A 181 4.06 18.58 -15.70
C VAL A 181 4.53 19.37 -14.49
N ILE A 182 5.50 18.83 -13.74
CA ILE A 182 6.03 19.45 -12.54
C ILE A 182 7.31 20.21 -12.83
N ARG A 183 7.33 21.51 -12.54
CA ARG A 183 8.52 22.36 -12.61
C ARG A 183 9.05 22.68 -11.22
N LYS A 184 10.34 22.43 -11.02
CA LYS A 184 11.05 22.64 -9.75
C LYS A 184 11.99 23.84 -9.86
N VAL A 185 11.90 24.77 -8.91
CA VAL A 185 12.69 26.01 -8.89
C VAL A 185 13.37 26.17 -7.54
N LEU A 186 14.65 26.54 -7.52
CA LEU A 186 15.34 26.84 -6.28
C LEU A 186 14.75 28.10 -5.63
N ALA A 187 14.15 27.95 -4.44
CA ALA A 187 13.48 29.04 -3.72
C ALA A 187 14.38 29.66 -2.65
N THR A 188 15.22 28.84 -2.02
CA THR A 188 16.31 29.24 -1.14
C THR A 188 17.50 28.32 -1.41
N ALA A 189 18.66 28.56 -0.77
CA ALA A 189 19.84 27.71 -0.94
C ALA A 189 19.61 26.21 -0.69
N THR A 190 18.54 25.83 0.03
CA THR A 190 18.28 24.44 0.45
C THR A 190 16.86 23.94 0.15
N ARG A 191 16.00 24.77 -0.45
CA ARG A 191 14.58 24.44 -0.64
C ARG A 191 14.12 24.82 -2.04
N HIS A 192 13.26 24.00 -2.59
CA HIS A 192 12.65 24.24 -3.88
C HIS A 192 11.17 24.59 -3.77
N ASP A 193 10.73 25.46 -4.67
CA ASP A 193 9.34 25.70 -5.01
C ASP A 193 8.94 24.77 -6.16
N TYR A 194 7.72 24.24 -6.09
CA TYR A 194 7.12 23.35 -7.06
C TYR A 194 5.93 24.04 -7.72
N PHE A 195 5.89 23.94 -9.04
CA PHE A 195 4.81 24.41 -9.90
C PHE A 195 4.30 23.24 -10.73
N ALA A 196 3.03 23.27 -11.11
CA ALA A 196 2.41 22.24 -11.93
C ALA A 196 1.63 22.87 -13.09
N THR A 197 1.67 22.20 -14.24
CA THR A 197 0.83 22.48 -15.41
C THR A 197 0.03 21.22 -15.71
N LEU A 198 -1.26 21.35 -16.05
CA LEU A 198 -2.12 20.22 -16.34
C LEU A 198 -2.78 20.39 -17.71
N GLY A 199 -2.36 19.61 -18.70
CA GLY A 199 -2.77 19.84 -20.09
C GLY A 199 -2.39 21.23 -20.57
N ASP A 200 -3.34 21.95 -21.15
CA ASP A 200 -3.16 23.33 -21.65
C ASP A 200 -3.51 24.41 -20.60
N GLU A 201 -3.79 24.02 -19.35
CA GLU A 201 -4.12 24.97 -18.29
C GLU A 201 -2.90 25.81 -17.86
N PRO A 202 -3.12 27.06 -17.38
CA PRO A 202 -2.05 27.88 -16.83
C PRO A 202 -1.32 27.17 -15.68
N GLU A 203 0.00 27.37 -15.65
CA GLU A 203 0.83 26.85 -14.57
C GLU A 203 0.40 27.45 -13.21
N PHE A 204 0.33 26.60 -12.17
CA PHE A 204 -0.01 27.01 -10.82
C PHE A 204 1.03 26.58 -9.79
N TYR A 205 1.09 27.31 -8.68
CA TYR A 205 2.00 27.02 -7.58
C TYR A 205 1.47 25.88 -6.70
N VAL A 206 2.28 24.84 -6.50
CA VAL A 206 1.92 23.68 -5.68
C VAL A 206 2.36 23.90 -4.23
N GLY A 207 3.63 24.22 -4.01
CA GLY A 207 4.17 24.40 -2.66
C GLY A 207 5.70 24.45 -2.60
N ARG A 208 6.22 24.68 -1.40
CA ARG A 208 7.64 24.74 -1.08
C ARG A 208 8.06 23.54 -0.25
N GLU A 209 9.19 22.95 -0.60
CA GLU A 209 9.93 22.01 0.24
C GLU A 209 10.12 22.59 1.64
N THR A 210 9.51 21.94 2.63
CA THR A 210 9.51 22.37 4.02
C THR A 210 9.89 21.18 4.90
N ALA A 211 10.75 21.45 5.88
CA ALA A 211 11.14 20.48 6.89
C ALA A 211 10.59 20.91 8.25
N TYR A 212 10.07 19.96 9.00
CA TYR A 212 9.65 20.17 10.39
C TYR A 212 10.07 18.95 11.22
N LYS A 213 11.00 19.17 12.16
CA LYS A 213 11.69 18.09 12.89
C LYS A 213 12.31 17.09 11.88
N SER A 214 12.00 15.81 12.00
CA SER A 214 12.45 14.76 11.07
C SER A 214 11.59 14.63 9.82
N LEU A 215 10.50 15.38 9.70
CA LEU A 215 9.55 15.29 8.59
C LEU A 215 9.90 16.27 7.48
N ARG A 216 9.58 15.87 6.25
CA ARG A 216 9.74 16.68 5.05
C ARG A 216 8.48 16.54 4.19
N GLY A 217 8.06 17.65 3.60
CA GLY A 217 6.93 17.69 2.69
C GLY A 217 6.81 19.05 2.03
N LEU A 218 5.60 19.40 1.62
CA LEU A 218 5.28 20.67 0.98
C LEU A 218 4.45 21.55 1.91
N ALA A 219 4.68 22.85 1.85
CA ALA A 219 3.86 23.88 2.48
C ALA A 219 3.68 25.04 1.51
N GLN A 220 2.55 25.72 1.53
CA GLN A 220 2.37 26.95 0.74
C GLN A 220 2.70 28.18 1.61
N PRO A 221 3.73 28.98 1.28
CA PRO A 221 3.99 30.24 1.97
C PRO A 221 2.82 31.23 1.75
N SER A 222 2.48 32.04 2.76
CA SER A 222 1.33 32.96 2.67
C SER A 222 1.41 33.93 1.49
N GLY A 223 2.61 34.41 1.14
CA GLY A 223 2.83 35.28 -0.02
C GLY A 223 2.78 34.59 -1.39
N LYS A 224 2.50 33.28 -1.44
CA LYS A 224 2.36 32.50 -2.68
C LYS A 224 1.02 31.76 -2.77
N LEU A 225 0.08 32.09 -1.89
CA LEU A 225 -1.29 31.62 -1.97
C LEU A 225 -1.96 32.12 -3.25
N SER A 226 -2.79 31.28 -3.85
CA SER A 226 -3.51 31.59 -5.09
C SER A 226 -4.79 30.75 -5.15
N GLY A 227 -5.69 31.06 -6.09
CA GLY A 227 -6.91 30.29 -6.32
C GLY A 227 -8.13 30.78 -5.53
N PRO A 228 -9.26 30.06 -5.63
CA PRO A 228 -10.52 30.45 -5.01
C PRO A 228 -10.44 30.53 -3.49
N ARG A 229 -11.17 31.48 -2.91
CA ARG A 229 -11.29 31.67 -1.46
C ARG A 229 -12.73 31.49 -1.00
N TYR A 230 -12.87 30.98 0.22
CA TYR A 230 -14.13 30.98 0.94
C TYR A 230 -14.48 32.40 1.37
N GLU A 231 -15.57 32.93 0.85
CA GLU A 231 -16.07 34.27 1.15
C GLU A 231 -17.44 34.14 1.82
N ILE A 232 -17.54 34.55 3.10
CA ILE A 232 -18.77 34.42 3.89
C ILE A 232 -20.03 34.85 3.10
N PRO A 233 -20.06 36.03 2.45
CA PRO A 233 -21.26 36.49 1.74
C PRO A 233 -21.73 35.56 0.61
N ARG A 234 -20.83 34.78 -0.01
CA ARG A 234 -21.20 33.84 -1.08
C ARG A 234 -21.98 32.63 -0.59
N PHE A 235 -21.91 32.35 0.71
CA PHE A 235 -22.46 31.14 1.33
C PHE A 235 -23.54 31.45 2.37
N THR A 236 -23.74 32.73 2.71
CA THR A 236 -24.70 33.15 3.73
C THR A 236 -26.14 32.77 3.35
N ASP A 237 -26.53 32.92 2.09
CA ASP A 237 -27.91 32.66 1.67
C ASP A 237 -28.26 31.16 1.77
N ASP A 238 -27.29 30.28 1.49
CA ASP A 238 -27.47 28.83 1.51
C ASP A 238 -27.33 28.22 2.92
N TYR A 239 -26.44 28.77 3.75
CA TYR A 239 -26.02 28.13 5.01
C TYR A 239 -26.22 29.02 6.26
N GLY A 240 -26.72 30.23 6.09
CA GLY A 240 -27.06 31.14 7.19
C GLY A 240 -25.88 31.40 8.14
N PRO A 241 -26.09 31.42 9.46
CA PRO A 241 -25.04 31.68 10.45
C PRO A 241 -23.85 30.71 10.40
N VAL A 242 -24.05 29.48 9.91
CA VAL A 242 -22.96 28.49 9.77
C VAL A 242 -21.93 29.00 8.77
N ALA A 243 -22.34 29.71 7.72
CA ALA A 243 -21.41 30.27 6.73
C ALA A 243 -20.39 31.21 7.38
N ALA A 244 -20.82 32.01 8.35
CA ALA A 244 -19.96 32.94 9.08
C ALA A 244 -19.00 32.22 10.02
N MET A 245 -19.49 31.22 10.77
CA MET A 245 -18.64 30.39 11.64
C MET A 245 -17.55 29.69 10.84
N LEU A 246 -17.91 29.07 9.71
CA LEU A 246 -16.96 28.41 8.82
C LEU A 246 -15.94 29.40 8.24
N GLY A 247 -16.37 30.59 7.83
CA GLY A 247 -15.48 31.62 7.30
C GLY A 247 -14.45 32.14 8.31
N ILE A 248 -14.82 32.28 9.57
CA ILE A 248 -13.90 32.69 10.64
C ILE A 248 -12.82 31.62 10.86
N ILE A 249 -13.21 30.34 10.93
CA ILE A 249 -12.25 29.22 11.08
C ILE A 249 -11.34 29.14 9.85
N ALA A 250 -11.92 29.22 8.66
CA ALA A 250 -11.20 29.18 7.39
C ALA A 250 -10.14 30.28 7.27
N ALA A 251 -10.46 31.49 7.72
CA ALA A 251 -9.52 32.61 7.72
C ALA A 251 -8.28 32.31 8.58
N GLY A 252 -8.46 31.66 9.74
CA GLY A 252 -7.36 31.27 10.63
C GLY A 252 -6.50 30.13 10.09
N GLU A 253 -7.13 29.10 9.52
CA GLU A 253 -6.43 27.87 9.08
C GLU A 253 -5.69 28.02 7.75
N SER A 254 -6.25 28.79 6.82
CA SER A 254 -5.82 28.78 5.41
C SER A 254 -5.92 30.13 4.70
N ASP A 255 -6.25 31.20 5.43
CA ASP A 255 -6.69 32.47 4.85
C ASP A 255 -7.89 32.29 3.88
N GLY A 256 -8.68 31.23 4.09
CA GLY A 256 -9.84 30.86 3.30
C GLY A 256 -9.55 30.17 1.97
N HIS A 257 -8.30 29.83 1.62
CA HIS A 257 -7.98 29.27 0.30
C HIS A 257 -8.41 27.81 0.15
N PHE A 258 -9.21 27.50 -0.88
CA PHE A 258 -9.72 26.15 -1.13
C PHE A 258 -8.66 25.13 -1.57
N ASN A 259 -7.52 25.59 -2.07
CA ASN A 259 -6.41 24.76 -2.53
C ASN A 259 -5.23 24.75 -1.54
N ARG A 260 -5.47 25.12 -0.27
CA ARG A 260 -4.44 25.13 0.76
C ARG A 260 -3.91 23.72 1.01
N LEU A 261 -2.60 23.53 0.88
CA LEU A 261 -1.92 22.24 1.04
C LEU A 261 -0.81 22.32 2.09
N ASN A 262 -0.75 21.32 2.99
CA ASN A 262 0.43 21.03 3.80
C ASN A 262 0.68 19.52 3.87
N SER A 263 1.95 19.10 3.83
CA SER A 263 2.35 17.69 3.98
C SER A 263 3.66 17.49 4.75
N TYR A 264 4.13 18.53 5.44
CA TYR A 264 5.47 18.55 6.04
C TYR A 264 5.49 18.22 7.54
N ASP A 265 4.34 18.13 8.19
CA ASP A 265 4.21 17.99 9.63
C ASP A 265 3.56 16.66 10.04
N ARG A 266 3.20 16.54 11.33
CA ARG A 266 2.63 15.31 11.89
C ARG A 266 1.28 14.92 11.28
N ALA A 267 0.57 15.84 10.64
CA ALA A 267 -0.70 15.55 9.98
C ALA A 267 -0.51 14.78 8.67
N ALA A 268 0.74 14.72 8.17
CA ALA A 268 1.22 14.05 6.97
C ALA A 268 0.65 14.58 5.66
N PHE A 269 -0.66 14.81 5.58
CA PHE A 269 -1.31 15.51 4.48
C PHE A 269 -2.58 16.21 4.97
N THR A 270 -2.68 17.51 4.72
CA THR A 270 -3.88 18.31 4.90
C THR A 270 -4.20 19.09 3.64
N PHE A 271 -5.49 19.18 3.32
CA PHE A 271 -5.95 19.87 2.11
C PHE A 271 -7.21 20.69 2.38
N GLY A 272 -7.32 21.80 1.65
CA GLY A 272 -8.49 22.65 1.64
C GLY A 272 -8.48 23.73 2.70
N PHE A 273 -9.49 24.59 2.62
CA PHE A 273 -9.61 25.77 3.47
C PHE A 273 -9.83 25.45 4.96
N PHE A 274 -10.28 24.22 5.26
CA PHE A 274 -10.40 23.66 6.60
C PHE A 274 -9.22 22.79 7.04
N GLN A 275 -8.21 22.60 6.18
CA GLN A 275 -7.08 21.71 6.45
C GLN A 275 -7.53 20.28 6.83
N LEU A 276 -8.45 19.73 6.02
CA LEU A 276 -8.96 18.37 6.19
C LEU A 276 -7.79 17.38 6.10
N ALA A 277 -7.69 16.46 7.06
CA ALA A 277 -6.45 15.71 7.28
C ALA A 277 -6.54 14.21 7.00
N ALA A 278 -5.47 13.63 6.45
CA ALA A 278 -5.37 12.18 6.21
C ALA A 278 -5.16 11.36 7.50
N HIS A 279 -4.84 12.02 8.63
CA HIS A 279 -4.68 11.37 9.93
C HIS A 279 -5.97 11.35 10.79
N THR A 280 -7.10 11.77 10.22
CA THR A 280 -8.42 11.60 10.83
C THR A 280 -9.24 10.63 9.98
N PRO A 281 -8.95 9.31 10.05
CA PRO A 281 -9.68 8.34 9.25
C PRO A 281 -11.18 8.35 9.59
N ARG A 282 -12.02 7.99 8.62
CA ARG A 282 -13.49 8.05 8.70
C ARG A 282 -14.07 9.46 8.90
N ASP A 283 -13.25 10.50 8.74
CA ASP A 283 -13.66 11.88 8.97
C ASP A 283 -13.09 12.83 7.89
N ASN A 284 -13.71 14.00 7.76
CA ASN A 284 -13.22 15.16 7.02
C ASN A 284 -12.72 14.85 5.59
N LEU A 285 -11.40 14.67 5.43
CA LEU A 285 -10.73 14.57 4.13
C LEU A 285 -11.25 13.40 3.32
N ILE A 286 -11.34 12.22 3.93
CA ILE A 286 -11.69 11.02 3.18
C ILE A 286 -13.17 11.03 2.77
N LEU A 287 -14.03 11.62 3.62
CA LEU A 287 -15.44 11.83 3.31
C LEU A 287 -15.62 12.82 2.14
N LEU A 288 -14.80 13.88 2.09
CA LEU A 288 -14.77 14.79 0.94
C LEU A 288 -14.36 14.03 -0.33
N PHE A 289 -13.28 13.26 -0.31
CA PHE A 289 -12.82 12.54 -1.51
C PHE A 289 -13.82 11.47 -1.98
N ARG A 290 -14.47 10.73 -1.08
CA ARG A 290 -15.60 9.85 -1.43
C ARG A 290 -16.69 10.62 -2.16
N LYS A 291 -17.11 11.76 -1.61
CA LYS A 291 -18.17 12.59 -2.21
C LYS A 291 -17.75 13.14 -3.57
N LEU A 292 -16.51 13.60 -3.73
CA LEU A 292 -15.99 14.08 -5.00
C LEU A 292 -15.92 12.97 -6.06
N ALA A 293 -15.46 11.77 -5.69
CA ALA A 293 -15.40 10.63 -6.58
C ALA A 293 -16.79 10.18 -7.09
N VAL A 294 -17.86 10.42 -6.32
CA VAL A 294 -19.23 10.09 -6.74
C VAL A 294 -19.91 11.25 -7.48
N ASP A 295 -19.84 12.46 -6.92
CA ASP A 295 -20.73 13.56 -7.30
C ASP A 295 -20.07 14.61 -8.22
N ASN A 296 -18.73 14.62 -8.36
CA ASN A 296 -18.03 15.66 -9.10
C ASN A 296 -17.41 15.12 -10.39
N ALA A 297 -17.96 15.55 -11.55
CA ALA A 297 -17.48 15.10 -12.86
C ALA A 297 -16.02 15.51 -13.13
N GLY A 298 -15.66 16.76 -12.86
CA GLY A 298 -14.28 17.24 -13.04
C GLY A 298 -13.28 16.50 -12.16
N PHE A 299 -13.66 16.12 -10.94
CA PHE A 299 -12.82 15.27 -10.09
C PHE A 299 -12.59 13.89 -10.72
N ARG A 300 -13.63 13.25 -11.25
CA ARG A 300 -13.50 11.95 -11.94
C ARG A 300 -12.68 12.05 -13.22
N GLU A 301 -12.70 13.18 -13.92
CA GLU A 301 -11.83 13.41 -15.08
C GLU A 301 -10.35 13.55 -14.69
N LEU A 302 -10.09 14.20 -13.55
CA LEU A 302 -8.75 14.38 -13.00
C LEU A 302 -8.20 13.10 -12.35
N PHE A 303 -9.08 12.30 -11.75
CA PHE A 303 -8.76 11.09 -10.99
C PHE A 303 -9.65 9.93 -11.42
N PRO A 304 -9.57 9.48 -12.69
CA PRO A 304 -10.42 8.43 -13.23
C PRO A 304 -10.14 7.06 -12.64
N ASP A 305 -9.02 6.91 -11.94
CA ASP A 305 -8.67 5.73 -11.17
C ASP A 305 -9.27 5.74 -9.75
N LEU A 306 -10.00 6.78 -9.32
CA LEU A 306 -10.61 6.80 -7.98
C LEU A 306 -12.09 6.46 -8.03
N GLU A 307 -12.47 5.39 -7.34
CA GLU A 307 -13.87 4.92 -7.26
C GLU A 307 -14.30 4.65 -5.82
N VAL A 308 -15.60 4.77 -5.55
CA VAL A 308 -16.17 4.33 -4.27
C VAL A 308 -16.74 2.92 -4.43
N VAL A 309 -16.09 1.96 -3.77
CA VAL A 309 -16.49 0.55 -3.72
C VAL A 309 -16.85 0.21 -2.27
N ASP A 310 -18.02 -0.37 -2.05
CA ASP A 310 -18.55 -0.71 -0.72
C ASP A 310 -18.47 0.44 0.31
N GLY A 311 -18.74 1.66 -0.16
CA GLY A 311 -18.73 2.87 0.66
C GLY A 311 -17.34 3.34 1.07
N LYS A 312 -16.25 2.83 0.48
CA LYS A 312 -14.88 3.30 0.69
C LYS A 312 -14.24 3.74 -0.62
N LEU A 313 -13.37 4.74 -0.55
CA LEU A 313 -12.55 5.22 -1.65
C LEU A 313 -11.46 4.18 -1.95
N HIS A 314 -11.43 3.77 -3.21
CA HIS A 314 -10.44 2.87 -3.74
C HIS A 314 -9.71 3.53 -4.91
N ARG A 315 -8.48 3.11 -5.14
CA ARG A 315 -7.75 3.34 -6.37
C ARG A 315 -7.84 2.10 -7.24
N MET A 316 -8.34 2.28 -8.45
CA MET A 316 -8.53 1.27 -9.47
C MET A 316 -7.20 1.03 -10.20
N SER A 317 -6.84 -0.24 -10.33
CA SER A 317 -5.67 -0.70 -11.08
C SER A 317 -6.14 -1.82 -12.00
N GLY A 318 -6.54 -1.45 -13.22
CA GLY A 318 -7.26 -2.35 -14.12
C GLY A 318 -8.62 -2.74 -13.54
N ALA A 319 -8.85 -4.04 -13.33
CA ALA A 319 -10.09 -4.56 -12.74
C ALA A 319 -10.08 -4.61 -11.19
N HIS A 320 -9.00 -4.14 -10.55
CA HIS A 320 -8.79 -4.29 -9.10
C HIS A 320 -8.97 -2.98 -8.37
N ALA A 321 -9.62 -3.01 -7.20
CA ALA A 321 -9.83 -1.86 -6.34
C ALA A 321 -8.90 -1.95 -5.10
N ILE A 322 -8.01 -0.97 -4.92
CA ILE A 322 -7.12 -0.86 -3.75
C ILE A 322 -7.71 0.16 -2.78
N SER A 323 -8.15 -0.25 -1.60
CA SER A 323 -8.71 0.68 -0.61
C SER A 323 -7.66 1.71 -0.18
N LEU A 324 -7.99 2.99 -0.32
CA LEU A 324 -7.16 4.09 0.20
C LEU A 324 -7.47 4.41 1.68
N GLU A 325 -8.38 3.64 2.28
CA GLU A 325 -8.94 3.89 3.59
C GLU A 325 -8.49 2.92 4.66
N ILE A 326 -7.38 2.21 4.41
CA ILE A 326 -6.80 1.33 5.42
C ILE A 326 -6.20 2.22 6.53
N GLU A 327 -6.64 1.98 7.76
CA GLU A 327 -6.20 2.72 8.94
C GLU A 327 -4.92 2.11 9.50
N TYR A 328 -3.87 2.90 9.60
CA TYR A 328 -2.60 2.50 10.17
C TYR A 328 -2.31 3.27 11.48
N PRO A 329 -1.77 2.63 12.52
CA PRO A 329 -1.22 3.36 13.66
C PRO A 329 -0.07 4.26 13.20
N ARG A 330 -0.03 5.51 13.68
CA ARG A 330 1.07 6.40 13.33
C ARG A 330 2.38 5.94 14.01
N PRO A 331 3.51 5.92 13.28
CA PRO A 331 4.79 5.43 13.82
C PRO A 331 5.24 6.11 15.13
N ALA A 332 5.04 7.42 15.26
CA ALA A 332 5.48 8.20 16.43
C ALA A 332 4.43 8.33 17.52
N LYS A 333 3.17 7.97 17.25
CA LYS A 333 2.06 8.03 18.23
C LYS A 333 1.01 6.97 17.86
N PRO A 334 1.22 5.69 18.24
CA PRO A 334 0.40 4.57 17.79
C PRO A 334 -1.07 4.61 18.25
N SER A 335 -1.42 5.48 19.21
CA SER A 335 -2.81 5.71 19.60
C SER A 335 -3.59 6.59 18.61
N GLU A 336 -2.92 7.19 17.63
CA GLU A 336 -3.54 7.93 16.55
C GLU A 336 -3.39 7.14 15.24
N MET A 337 -4.44 7.13 14.43
CA MET A 337 -4.50 6.40 13.16
C MET A 337 -4.21 7.34 11.97
N ASN A 338 -3.87 6.79 10.81
CA ASN A 338 -3.75 7.54 9.55
C ASN A 338 -4.04 6.69 8.31
N LEU A 339 -4.37 7.35 7.21
CA LEU A 339 -4.60 6.74 5.90
C LEU A 339 -3.31 6.74 5.09
N SER A 340 -2.42 5.78 5.39
CA SER A 340 -1.07 5.79 4.79
C SER A 340 -1.05 5.54 3.29
N ASP A 341 -2.03 4.77 2.78
CA ASP A 341 -2.12 4.48 1.35
C ASP A 341 -2.75 5.60 0.54
N PHE A 342 -3.62 6.42 1.15
CA PHE A 342 -4.11 7.66 0.54
C PHE A 342 -2.96 8.63 0.19
N MET A 343 -1.89 8.62 0.98
CA MET A 343 -0.77 9.54 0.84
C MET A 343 0.35 9.04 -0.10
N ARG A 344 0.16 7.87 -0.74
CA ARG A 344 1.17 7.19 -1.58
C ARG A 344 0.78 7.15 -3.05
#